data_AF-A0A914XNG1-F1
#
_entry.id   AF-A0A914XNG1-F1
#
_cell.length_a   1.000
_cell.length_b   1.000
_cell.length_c   1.000
_cell.angle_alpha   90.00
_cell.angle_beta   90.00
_cell.angle_gamma   90.00
#
_symmetry.space_group_name_H-M   'P 1'
#
loop_
_entity.id
_entity.type
_entity.pdbx_description
1 polymer ?
#
loop_
_entity_poly.entity_id
_entity_poly.type
_entity_poly.pdbx_seq_one_letter_code
_entity_poly.pdbx_strand_id
1 'polypeptide(L)'
;MGQKVSRDEFMWSYTEEPHATRRKEIMRKHPEIKQLFGIDHSFKWVVSALVITQIITCYLLKDSDWLLVVLQAYFFGGVVNHSMTLAIHDISHNVVY
;
A
#
# COMPACT_ATOMS: atom_id res chain seq x y z
N MET A 1 5.34 3.74 24.09
CA MET A 1 5.27 2.39 23.49
C MET A 1 5.48 1.39 24.61
N GLY A 2 4.48 0.57 24.94
CA GLY A 2 4.51 -0.29 26.14
C GLY A 2 3.27 -1.15 26.31
N GLN A 3 2.71 -1.65 25.20
CA GLN A 3 1.65 -2.66 25.32
C GLN A 3 2.29 -3.98 25.74
N LYS A 4 1.92 -4.48 26.92
CA LYS A 4 2.17 -5.87 27.34
C LYS A 4 1.12 -6.74 26.67
N VAL A 5 1.56 -7.80 26.01
CA VAL A 5 0.68 -8.84 25.51
C VAL A 5 -0.02 -9.45 26.73
N SER A 6 -1.35 -9.41 26.76
CA SER A 6 -2.16 -9.84 27.91
C SER A 6 -2.52 -11.33 27.89
N ARG A 7 -2.14 -12.05 26.83
CA ARG A 7 -2.48 -13.46 26.60
C ARG A 7 -1.37 -14.17 25.84
N ASP A 8 -1.01 -15.36 26.31
CA ASP A 8 0.01 -16.21 25.67
C ASP A 8 -0.60 -17.22 24.66
N GLU A 9 -1.92 -17.16 24.46
CA GLU A 9 -2.66 -18.09 23.60
C GLU A 9 -3.44 -17.36 22.49
N PHE A 10 -3.58 -18.01 21.33
CA PHE A 10 -4.38 -17.52 20.21
C PHE A 10 -5.87 -17.50 20.56
N MET A 11 -6.57 -16.44 20.15
CA MET A 11 -8.02 -16.38 20.21
C MET A 11 -8.62 -16.99 18.94
N TRP A 12 -9.40 -18.04 19.11
CA TRP A 12 -10.13 -18.68 18.02
C TRP A 12 -11.54 -18.09 17.91
N SER A 13 -11.93 -17.69 16.69
CA SER A 13 -13.28 -17.22 16.37
C SER A 13 -13.97 -18.24 15.49
N TYR A 14 -15.16 -18.67 15.90
CA TYR A 14 -16.04 -19.55 15.12
C TYR A 14 -17.08 -18.77 14.31
N THR A 15 -17.13 -17.44 14.47
CA THR A 15 -17.91 -16.56 13.59
C THR A 15 -17.10 -16.23 12.35
N GLU A 16 -17.74 -16.27 11.19
CA GLU A 16 -17.12 -15.87 9.92
C GLU A 16 -16.65 -14.42 9.94
N GLU A 17 -15.76 -14.10 9.00
CA GLU A 17 -15.16 -12.78 8.90
C GLU A 17 -16.25 -11.71 8.63
N PRO A 18 -16.38 -10.69 9.50
CA PRO A 18 -17.53 -9.80 9.47
C PRO A 18 -17.55 -8.89 8.23
N HIS A 19 -16.45 -8.76 7.48
CA HIS A 19 -16.39 -7.87 6.32
C HIS A 19 -17.21 -8.41 5.14
N ALA A 20 -17.21 -9.72 4.88
CA ALA A 20 -18.04 -10.35 3.86
C ALA A 20 -19.55 -10.10 4.09
N THR A 21 -20.02 -10.32 5.31
CA THR A 21 -21.43 -10.08 5.68
C THR A 21 -21.79 -8.61 5.55
N ARG A 22 -20.97 -7.72 6.11
CA ARG A 22 -21.18 -6.26 6.00
C ARG A 22 -21.19 -5.77 4.56
N ARG A 23 -20.30 -6.28 3.70
CA ARG A 23 -20.27 -5.94 2.28
C ARG A 23 -21.62 -6.28 1.62
N LYS A 24 -22.18 -7.47 1.85
CA LYS A 24 -23.48 -7.87 1.29
C LYS A 24 -24.60 -6.93 1.74
N GLU A 25 -24.65 -6.60 3.03
CA GLU A 25 -25.67 -5.71 3.58
C GLU A 25 -25.58 -4.29 3.02
N ILE A 26 -24.37 -3.73 2.94
CA ILE A 26 -24.13 -2.40 2.36
C ILE A 26 -24.54 -2.39 0.89
N MET A 27 -24.14 -3.39 0.10
CA MET A 27 -24.50 -3.49 -1.32
C MET A 27 -26.00 -3.63 -1.55
N ARG A 28 -26.76 -4.21 -0.60
CA ARG A 28 -28.22 -4.29 -0.68
C ARG A 28 -28.90 -2.96 -0.37
N LYS A 29 -28.38 -2.22 0.61
CA LYS A 29 -28.92 -0.92 1.04
C LYS A 29 -28.53 0.21 0.08
N HIS A 30 -27.35 0.11 -0.53
CA HIS A 30 -26.72 1.14 -1.35
C HIS A 30 -26.15 0.55 -2.65
N PRO A 31 -27.00 0.12 -3.60
CA PRO A 31 -26.56 -0.47 -4.87
C PRO A 31 -25.76 0.52 -5.74
N GLU A 32 -25.96 1.83 -5.56
CA GLU A 32 -25.25 2.91 -6.25
C GLU A 32 -23.74 2.87 -6.03
N ILE A 33 -23.28 2.33 -4.89
CA ILE A 33 -21.83 2.23 -4.58
C ILE A 33 -21.10 1.37 -5.61
N LYS A 34 -21.77 0.42 -6.27
CA LYS A 34 -21.15 -0.39 -7.33
C LYS A 34 -20.66 0.45 -8.51
N GLN A 35 -21.22 1.63 -8.73
CA GLN A 35 -20.78 2.55 -9.79
C GLN A 35 -19.39 3.13 -9.49
N LEU A 36 -18.98 3.13 -8.23
CA LEU A 36 -17.65 3.60 -7.80
C LEU A 36 -16.59 2.49 -7.91
N PHE A 37 -16.99 1.25 -8.19
CA PHE A 37 -16.04 0.16 -8.38
C PHE A 37 -15.39 0.30 -9.75
N GLY A 38 -14.08 0.25 -9.78
CA GLY A 38 -13.33 0.37 -11.01
C GLY A 38 -11.84 0.36 -10.75
N ILE A 39 -11.10 0.43 -11.85
CA ILE A 39 -9.66 0.46 -11.85
C ILE A 39 -9.23 1.92 -11.96
N ASP A 40 -8.22 2.33 -11.19
CA ASP A 40 -7.56 3.60 -11.46
C ASP A 40 -6.64 3.44 -12.69
N HIS A 41 -7.07 4.01 -13.82
CA HIS A 41 -6.30 3.98 -15.07
C HIS A 41 -4.96 4.71 -14.99
N SER A 42 -4.79 5.63 -14.03
CA SER A 42 -3.55 6.37 -13.81
C SER A 42 -2.50 5.53 -13.09
N PHE A 43 -2.92 4.49 -12.36
CA PHE A 43 -2.08 3.66 -11.50
C PHE A 43 -0.81 3.18 -12.21
N LYS A 44 -0.94 2.57 -13.40
CA LYS A 44 0.20 2.04 -14.16
C LYS A 44 1.24 3.12 -14.53
N TRP A 45 0.77 4.33 -14.82
CA TRP A 45 1.64 5.44 -15.23
C TRP A 45 2.35 6.03 -14.02
N VAL A 46 1.64 6.23 -12.91
CA VAL A 46 2.20 6.75 -11.67
C VAL A 46 3.24 5.78 -11.11
N VAL A 47 2.92 4.49 -11.01
CA VAL A 47 3.87 3.47 -10.50
C VAL A 47 5.11 3.38 -11.38
N SER A 48 4.93 3.35 -12.71
CA SER A 48 6.07 3.33 -13.65
C SER A 48 6.95 4.58 -13.51
N ALA A 49 6.33 5.76 -13.37
CA ALA A 49 7.06 7.01 -13.15
C ALA A 49 7.85 6.97 -11.83
N LEU A 50 7.27 6.47 -10.73
CA LEU A 50 7.96 6.35 -9.45
C LEU A 50 9.16 5.40 -9.52
N VAL A 51 9.06 4.28 -10.25
CA VAL A 51 10.19 3.36 -10.45
C VAL A 51 11.29 4.03 -11.28
N ILE A 52 10.94 4.72 -12.37
CA ILE A 52 11.90 5.46 -13.20
C ILE A 52 12.60 6.55 -12.37
N THR A 53 11.85 7.29 -11.56
CA THR A 53 12.40 8.32 -10.66
C THR A 53 13.42 7.70 -9.69
N GLN A 54 13.14 6.54 -9.09
CA GLN A 54 14.11 5.86 -8.22
C GLN A 54 15.39 5.48 -8.97
N ILE A 55 15.29 4.95 -10.19
CA ILE A 55 16.46 4.60 -11.03
C ILE A 55 17.28 5.86 -11.33
N ILE A 56 16.64 6.96 -11.70
CA ILE A 56 17.30 8.25 -11.97
C ILE A 56 17.99 8.76 -10.69
N THR A 57 17.30 8.74 -9.55
CA THR A 57 17.89 9.19 -8.27
C THR A 57 19.11 8.35 -7.89
N CYS A 58 19.07 7.03 -8.07
CA CYS A 58 20.23 6.16 -7.87
C CYS A 58 21.40 6.55 -8.79
N TYR A 59 21.13 6.84 -10.07
CA TYR A 59 22.17 7.28 -11.01
C TYR A 59 22.78 8.63 -10.60
N LEU A 60 21.95 9.58 -10.15
CA LEU A 60 22.42 10.91 -9.72
C LEU A 60 23.27 10.85 -8.44
N LEU A 61 23.00 9.89 -7.56
CA LEU A 61 23.72 9.73 -6.29
C LEU A 61 24.96 8.83 -6.36
N LYS A 62 25.27 8.24 -7.53
CA LYS A 62 26.30 7.20 -7.66
C LYS A 62 27.71 7.61 -7.16
N ASP A 63 28.07 8.89 -7.29
CA ASP A 63 29.36 9.44 -6.89
C ASP A 63 29.26 10.36 -5.64
N SER A 64 28.12 10.31 -4.93
CA SER A 64 27.87 11.15 -3.75
C SER A 64 28.42 10.53 -2.46
N ASP A 65 28.71 11.38 -1.46
CA ASP A 65 29.08 10.92 -0.13
C ASP A 65 27.99 10.07 0.53
N TRP A 66 28.41 9.03 1.27
CA TRP A 66 27.50 8.10 1.93
C TRP A 66 26.51 8.77 2.89
N LEU A 67 26.90 9.87 3.54
CA LEU A 67 25.99 10.61 4.40
C LEU A 67 24.82 11.20 3.60
N LEU A 68 25.09 11.77 2.43
CA LEU A 68 24.05 12.29 1.54
C LEU A 68 23.16 11.16 1.01
N VAL A 69 23.75 10.03 0.66
CA VAL A 69 23.01 8.83 0.22
C VAL A 69 22.04 8.36 1.30
N VAL A 70 22.48 8.27 2.57
CA VAL A 70 21.62 7.85 3.68
C VAL A 70 20.49 8.85 3.93
N LEU A 71 20.79 10.15 3.91
CA LEU A 71 19.76 11.18 4.08
C LEU A 71 18.72 11.13 2.94
N GLN A 72 19.16 11.00 1.69
CA GLN A 72 18.26 10.86 0.56
C GLN A 72 17.44 9.57 0.62
N ALA A 73 18.05 8.44 0.99
CA ALA A 73 17.35 7.17 1.15
C ALA A 73 16.24 7.27 2.19
N TYR A 74 16.48 7.96 3.31
CA TYR A 74 15.48 8.12 4.37
C TYR A 74 14.37 9.12 3.99
N PHE A 75 14.73 10.35 3.61
CA PHE A 75 13.75 11.42 3.41
C PHE A 75 13.05 11.36 2.07
N PHE A 76 13.76 11.06 0.99
CA PHE A 76 13.19 10.96 -0.35
C PHE A 76 12.77 9.53 -0.68
N GLY A 77 13.71 8.58 -0.53
CA GLY A 77 13.47 7.17 -0.79
C GLY A 77 12.35 6.59 0.08
N GLY A 78 12.29 6.97 1.37
CA GLY A 78 11.23 6.54 2.28
C GLY A 78 9.84 6.95 1.82
N VAL A 79 9.69 8.18 1.31
CA VAL A 79 8.39 8.67 0.79
C VAL A 79 7.99 7.89 -0.47
N VAL A 80 8.91 7.70 -1.42
CA VAL A 80 8.63 6.96 -2.65
C VAL A 80 8.33 5.47 -2.36
N ASN A 81 9.05 4.86 -1.42
CA ASN A 81 8.83 3.47 -1.00
C ASN A 81 7.50 3.27 -0.27
N HIS A 82 7.03 4.27 0.47
CA HIS A 82 5.70 4.21 1.07
C HIS A 82 4.62 4.10 -0.02
N SER A 83 4.70 4.94 -1.06
CA SER A 83 3.81 4.83 -2.23
C SER A 83 3.94 3.48 -2.95
N MET A 84 5.16 2.94 -3.07
CA MET A 84 5.37 1.64 -3.70
C MET A 84 4.75 0.49 -2.90
N THR A 85 4.80 0.57 -1.57
CA THR A 85 4.17 -0.44 -0.69
C THR A 85 2.66 -0.47 -0.88
N LEU A 86 2.03 0.71 -1.04
CA LEU A 86 0.60 0.80 -1.34
C LEU A 86 0.29 0.23 -2.73
N ALA A 87 1.12 0.52 -3.73
CA ALA A 87 0.96 -0.06 -5.06
C ALA A 87 0.99 -1.60 -5.03
N ILE A 88 1.93 -2.19 -4.29
CA ILE A 88 2.02 -3.65 -4.11
C ILE A 88 0.77 -4.20 -3.39
N HIS A 89 0.27 -3.49 -2.38
CA HIS A 89 -0.97 -3.85 -1.68
C HIS A 89 -2.16 -3.91 -2.65
N ASP A 90 -2.35 -2.88 -3.48
CA ASP A 90 -3.46 -2.80 -4.44
C ASP A 90 -3.36 -3.89 -5.53
N ILE A 91 -2.14 -4.17 -6.01
CA ILE A 91 -1.86 -5.28 -6.93
C ILE A 91 -2.24 -6.62 -6.28
N SER A 92 -1.90 -6.81 -5.00
CA SER A 92 -2.19 -8.04 -4.25
C SER A 92 -3.69 -8.28 -4.05
N HIS A 93 -4.47 -7.19 -4.01
CA HIS A 93 -5.93 -7.26 -4.00
C HIS A 93 -6.56 -7.42 -5.40
N ASN A 94 -5.74 -7.51 -6.45
CA ASN A 94 -6.17 -7.63 -7.84
C ASN A 94 -7.13 -6.50 -8.26
N VAL A 95 -6.94 -5.29 -7.71
CA VAL A 95 -7.79 -4.10 -7.97
C VAL A 95 -7.30 -3.32 -9.20
N VAL A 96 -6.14 -3.66 -9.72
CA VAL A 96 -5.46 -2.93 -10.79
C VAL A 96 -5.59 -3.59 -12.18
N TYR A 97 -6.27 -4.74 -12.27
CA TYR A 97 -6.44 -5.56 -13.46
C TYR A 97 -7.91 -5.81 -13.80
#